data_AF-A0A6N2WKN5-F1
#
_entry.id   AF-A0A6N2WKN5-F1
#
_cell.length_a   1.000
_cell.length_b   1.000
_cell.length_c   1.000
_cell.angle_alpha   90.00
_cell.angle_beta   90.00
_cell.angle_gamma   90.00
#
_symmetry.space_group_name_H-M   'P 1'
#
loop_
_entity.id
_entity.type
_entity.pdbx_description
1 polymer ?
#
loop_
_entity_poly.entity_id
_entity_poly.type
_entity_poly.pdbx_seq_one_letter_code
_entity_poly.pdbx_strand_id
1 'polypeptide(L)'
;MLENQLVPLVCVGIGMLIMFGVIPLVANHYSLNGIKSKTVGDGQYGTARFASEAELRKTFAYVPYEPKLWRQGKNLPETQGLVVGAKFTQRGVTALIDSGDIHLLMIGAAGVGKTANFLYPCIEYACASGMSFICTDTKGDLYRNYADIARKYYGYNISILDLRNPTRSDGDNILGMVNKYMDLYLENPENLANKAKAEKYAKITAKTIISSGGGDSSSYGQNAFFYDAAEGLLTSVILLIAEYCPKEQRHIISVFKLIQDLLAPSPVKGKNQFHLLMQKLPPTHKAKWFAGAALNSADQAMSSVLSTAMSRLNAFLDSEMEQILCFDSEMDTETFCNSKSAIFIVLPEEDTSATRF
;
A
#
# COMPACT_ATOMS: atom_id res chain seq x y z
N MET A 1 52.00 71.43 13.49
CA MET A 1 52.37 70.14 12.85
C MET A 1 51.30 69.04 12.97
N LEU A 2 50.31 69.12 13.89
CA LEU A 2 49.24 68.11 14.00
C LEU A 2 48.10 68.27 12.97
N GLU A 3 47.77 69.48 12.50
CA GLU A 3 46.64 69.67 11.55
C GLU A 3 46.89 69.05 10.16
N ASN A 4 48.14 69.01 9.68
CA ASN A 4 48.47 68.43 8.37
C ASN A 4 48.50 66.89 8.35
N GLN A 5 48.42 66.22 9.51
CA GLN A 5 48.38 64.75 9.58
C GLN A 5 46.97 64.18 9.79
N LEU A 6 45.99 65.02 10.15
CA LEU A 6 44.61 64.58 10.34
C LEU A 6 43.92 64.27 9.01
N VAL A 7 44.14 65.13 8.00
CA VAL A 7 43.57 65.01 6.66
C VAL A 7 43.97 63.69 5.96
N PRO A 8 45.26 63.30 5.89
CA PRO A 8 45.62 62.02 5.28
C PRO A 8 45.08 60.82 6.06
N LEU A 9 44.98 60.90 7.39
CA LEU A 9 44.45 59.80 8.21
C LEU A 9 42.94 59.58 7.97
N VAL A 10 42.17 60.66 7.86
CA VAL A 10 40.74 60.61 7.53
C VAL A 10 40.53 60.06 6.11
N CYS A 11 41.35 60.49 5.14
CA CYS A 11 41.30 59.95 3.78
C CYS A 11 41.61 58.44 3.73
N VAL A 12 42.60 57.98 4.51
CA VAL A 12 42.92 56.55 4.62
C VAL A 12 41.79 55.77 5.31
N GLY A 13 41.20 56.33 6.37
CA GLY A 13 40.05 55.72 7.06
C GLY A 13 38.81 55.58 6.18
N ILE A 14 38.48 56.61 5.40
CA ILE A 14 37.41 56.57 4.40
C ILE A 14 37.74 55.57 3.29
N GLY A 15 39.00 55.56 2.84
CA GLY A 15 39.49 54.60 1.85
C GLY A 15 39.30 53.16 2.32
N MET A 16 39.66 52.84 3.57
CA MET A 16 39.45 51.51 4.14
C MET A 16 37.97 51.18 4.32
N LEU A 17 37.13 52.12 4.74
CA LEU A 17 35.68 51.91 4.85
C LEU A 17 35.03 51.61 3.49
N ILE A 18 35.45 52.28 2.42
CA ILE A 18 34.99 51.98 1.06
C ILE A 18 35.50 50.60 0.62
N MET A 19 36.77 50.30 0.90
CA MET A 19 37.41 49.04 0.48
C MET A 19 36.80 47.81 1.19
N PHE A 20 36.45 47.92 2.47
CA PHE A 20 35.85 46.83 3.25
C PHE A 20 34.32 46.85 3.29
N GLY A 21 33.67 48.00 3.05
CA GLY A 21 32.21 48.12 3.09
C GLY A 21 31.56 48.04 1.72
N VAL A 22 32.10 48.75 0.72
CA VAL A 22 31.46 48.91 -0.59
C VAL A 22 31.90 47.82 -1.56
N ILE A 23 33.19 47.46 -1.58
CA ILE A 23 33.70 46.44 -2.52
C ILE A 23 33.05 45.07 -2.29
N PRO A 24 32.87 44.56 -1.06
CA PRO A 24 32.18 43.28 -0.86
C PRO A 24 30.70 43.33 -1.26
N LEU A 25 30.05 44.49 -1.10
CA LEU A 25 28.65 44.72 -1.46
C LEU A 25 28.45 44.69 -2.99
N VAL A 26 29.40 45.29 -3.74
CA VAL A 26 29.44 45.24 -5.21
C VAL A 26 29.92 43.88 -5.71
N ALA A 27 30.87 43.23 -5.03
CA ALA A 27 31.32 41.88 -5.37
C ALA A 27 30.23 40.83 -5.16
N ASN A 28 29.24 41.08 -4.30
CA ASN A 28 28.08 40.21 -4.13
C ASN A 28 27.20 40.14 -5.39
N HIS A 29 27.28 41.13 -6.30
CA HIS A 29 26.68 41.05 -7.64
C HIS A 29 27.39 40.07 -8.59
N TYR A 30 28.65 39.70 -8.29
CA TYR A 30 29.39 38.67 -9.00
C TYR A 30 29.25 37.28 -8.35
N SER A 31 28.45 37.16 -7.28
CA SER A 31 28.05 35.85 -6.76
C SER A 31 27.11 35.15 -7.74
N LEU A 32 26.99 33.82 -7.63
CA LEU A 32 26.04 33.00 -8.42
C LEU A 32 24.58 33.53 -8.33
N ASN A 33 24.25 34.34 -7.32
CA ASN A 33 22.94 34.98 -7.16
C ASN A 33 22.67 36.14 -8.15
N GLY A 34 23.70 36.66 -8.83
CA GLY A 34 23.58 37.71 -9.84
C GLY A 34 23.27 37.20 -11.26
N ILE A 35 23.39 35.89 -11.49
CA ILE A 35 23.05 35.27 -12.78
C ILE A 35 21.53 35.28 -12.92
N LYS A 36 21.01 36.10 -13.86
CA LYS A 36 19.58 36.09 -14.19
C LYS A 36 19.18 34.67 -14.61
N SER A 37 18.22 34.09 -13.89
CA SER A 37 17.57 32.82 -14.25
C SER A 37 16.75 32.99 -15.54
N LYS A 38 17.44 33.03 -16.69
CA LYS A 38 16.80 33.00 -18.01
C LYS A 38 16.63 31.55 -18.45
N THR A 39 15.44 31.22 -18.95
CA THR A 39 15.17 29.94 -19.59
C THR A 39 15.99 29.83 -20.87
N VAL A 40 16.66 28.68 -21.07
CA VAL A 40 17.47 28.44 -22.26
C VAL A 40 16.56 28.43 -23.49
N GLY A 41 16.95 29.18 -24.54
CA GLY A 41 16.18 29.30 -25.78
C GLY A 41 14.76 29.85 -25.58
N ASP A 42 14.55 30.75 -24.62
CA ASP A 42 13.24 31.30 -24.26
C ASP A 42 12.19 30.23 -23.89
N GLY A 43 12.65 29.07 -23.40
CA GLY A 43 11.79 27.95 -23.00
C GLY A 43 11.56 26.88 -24.07
N GLN A 44 12.20 26.98 -25.24
CA GLN A 44 12.11 25.97 -26.32
C GLN A 44 12.55 24.56 -25.86
N TYR A 45 13.43 24.46 -24.87
CA TYR A 45 13.93 23.19 -24.33
C TYR A 45 13.36 22.87 -22.94
N GLY A 46 12.30 23.57 -22.54
CA GLY A 46 11.65 23.42 -21.24
C GLY A 46 11.84 24.61 -20.32
N THR A 47 10.89 24.77 -19.40
CA THR A 47 10.82 25.89 -18.44
C THR A 47 10.98 25.43 -16.99
N ALA A 48 11.39 24.17 -16.79
CA ALA A 48 11.63 23.60 -15.48
C ALA A 48 12.70 24.42 -14.73
N ARG A 49 12.38 24.78 -13.49
CA ARG A 49 13.26 25.55 -12.61
C ARG A 49 12.98 25.18 -11.16
N PHE A 50 13.90 25.55 -10.27
CA PHE A 50 13.64 25.47 -8.85
C PHE A 50 12.49 26.40 -8.46
N ALA A 51 11.67 25.91 -7.53
CA ALA A 51 10.58 26.68 -6.94
C ALA A 51 11.15 27.83 -6.11
N SER A 52 10.51 28.99 -6.18
CA SER A 52 10.79 30.12 -5.31
C SER A 52 10.20 29.90 -3.91
N GLU A 53 10.73 30.60 -2.91
CA GLU A 53 10.20 30.58 -1.55
C GLU A 53 8.71 30.97 -1.46
N ALA A 54 8.27 31.90 -2.30
CA ALA A 54 6.87 32.31 -2.38
C ALA A 54 5.97 31.19 -2.95
N GLU A 55 6.46 30.46 -3.95
CA GLU A 55 5.74 29.31 -4.51
C GLU A 55 5.68 28.17 -3.49
N LEU A 56 6.79 27.85 -2.82
CA LEU A 56 6.81 26.83 -1.77
C LEU A 56 5.82 27.13 -0.64
N ARG A 57 5.70 28.39 -0.22
CA ARG A 57 4.73 28.84 0.80
C ARG A 57 3.28 28.75 0.34
N LYS A 58 3.03 28.87 -0.96
CA LYS A 58 1.69 28.74 -1.53
C LYS A 58 1.30 27.28 -1.75
N THR A 59 2.26 26.42 -2.07
CA THR A 59 2.04 25.02 -2.43
C THR A 59 1.97 24.11 -1.21
N PHE A 60 2.87 24.26 -0.24
CA PHE A 60 2.99 23.34 0.88
C PHE A 60 2.49 23.94 2.19
N ALA A 61 1.88 23.11 3.03
CA ALA A 61 1.60 23.48 4.41
C ALA A 61 2.88 23.42 5.25
N TYR A 62 3.04 24.39 6.15
CA TYR A 62 4.21 24.52 7.01
C TYR A 62 3.83 24.10 8.41
N VAL A 63 4.33 22.94 8.84
CA VAL A 63 3.94 22.33 10.12
C VAL A 63 5.18 22.22 11.02
N PRO A 64 5.15 22.76 12.25
CA PRO A 64 6.21 22.51 13.23
C PRO A 64 6.38 21.01 13.46
N TYR A 65 7.57 20.47 13.21
CA TYR A 65 7.83 19.04 13.30
C TYR A 65 8.25 18.69 14.74
N GLU A 66 7.28 18.36 15.59
CA GLU A 66 7.45 18.22 17.04
C GLU A 66 7.06 16.83 17.61
N PRO A 67 7.68 15.72 17.17
CA PRO A 67 7.33 14.36 17.61
C PRO A 67 7.24 14.17 19.14
N LYS A 68 8.11 14.84 19.90
CA LYS A 68 8.10 14.76 21.37
C LYS A 68 6.82 15.31 22.00
N LEU A 69 6.23 16.34 21.39
CA LEU A 69 4.96 16.93 21.84
C LEU A 69 3.77 16.14 21.31
N TRP A 70 3.84 15.70 20.04
CA TRP A 70 2.80 14.86 19.43
C TRP A 70 2.55 13.58 20.22
N ARG A 71 3.61 12.91 20.67
CA ARG A 71 3.52 11.70 21.52
C ARG A 71 2.92 11.95 22.91
N GLN A 72 2.76 13.22 23.33
CA GLN A 72 2.05 13.62 24.54
C GLN A 72 0.61 14.09 24.25
N GLY A 73 0.14 13.93 23.01
CA GLY A 73 -1.15 14.45 22.55
C GLY A 73 -1.20 15.98 22.39
N LYS A 74 -0.05 16.65 22.34
CA LYS A 74 0.04 18.11 22.23
C LYS A 74 0.47 18.51 20.82
N ASN A 75 -0.03 19.65 20.33
CA ASN A 75 0.32 20.21 19.02
C ASN A 75 0.17 19.22 17.85
N LEU A 76 -0.80 18.31 17.93
CA LEU A 76 -1.03 17.34 16.86
C LEU A 76 -1.38 18.07 15.55
N PRO A 77 -0.78 17.66 14.41
CA PRO A 77 -1.05 18.31 13.14
C PRO A 77 -2.45 17.98 12.63
N GLU A 78 -3.19 19.01 12.20
CA GLU A 78 -4.52 18.84 11.58
C GLU A 78 -4.42 18.54 10.08
N THR A 79 -3.37 19.03 9.42
CA THR A 79 -3.16 18.84 7.98
C THR A 79 -2.64 17.45 7.70
N GLN A 80 -3.40 16.66 6.93
CA GLN A 80 -2.93 15.38 6.41
C GLN A 80 -2.16 15.57 5.10
N GLY A 81 -1.22 14.68 4.80
CA GLY A 81 -0.39 14.78 3.59
C GLY A 81 0.99 14.16 3.72
N LEU A 82 1.78 14.25 2.64
CA LEU A 82 3.13 13.72 2.60
C LEU A 82 4.15 14.77 3.04
N VAL A 83 5.12 14.35 3.86
CA VAL A 83 6.29 15.18 4.18
C VAL A 83 7.21 15.18 2.95
N VAL A 84 7.27 16.30 2.25
CA VAL A 84 8.07 16.45 1.02
C VAL A 84 9.38 17.22 1.24
N GLY A 85 9.55 17.83 2.41
CA GLY A 85 10.77 18.52 2.78
C GLY A 85 10.72 19.07 4.20
N ALA A 86 11.81 19.72 4.61
CA ALA A 86 11.89 20.38 5.91
C ALA A 86 12.80 21.61 5.87
N LYS A 87 12.50 22.58 6.73
CA LYS A 87 13.35 23.73 7.03
C LYS A 87 13.93 23.57 8.42
N PHE A 88 15.25 23.60 8.49
CA PHE A 88 16.01 23.45 9.73
C PHE A 88 16.46 24.83 10.21
N THR A 89 16.09 25.18 11.44
CA THR A 89 16.50 26.45 12.08
C THR A 89 17.01 26.16 13.49
N GLN A 90 17.69 27.12 14.11
CA GLN A 90 18.09 26.99 15.52
C GLN A 90 16.91 26.81 16.48
N ARG A 91 15.69 27.22 16.06
CA ARG A 91 14.47 27.13 16.88
C ARG A 91 13.73 25.80 16.71
N GLY A 92 14.16 24.96 15.76
CA GLY A 92 13.51 23.68 15.47
C GLY A 92 13.35 23.42 13.99
N VAL A 93 12.56 22.38 13.69
CA VAL A 93 12.30 21.89 12.34
C VAL A 93 10.86 22.22 11.93
N THR A 94 10.68 22.75 10.72
CA THR A 94 9.36 22.93 10.11
C THR A 94 9.26 22.01 8.91
N ALA A 95 8.32 21.08 8.93
CA ALA A 95 8.04 20.20 7.80
C ALA A 95 7.21 20.92 6.74
N LEU A 96 7.49 20.58 5.48
CA LEU A 96 6.73 20.98 4.30
C LEU A 96 5.83 19.81 3.94
N ILE A 97 4.52 20.01 4.02
CA ILE A 97 3.50 18.98 3.82
C ILE A 97 2.77 19.27 2.52
N ASP A 98 2.78 18.30 1.62
CA ASP A 98 1.89 18.30 0.46
C ASP A 98 0.59 17.58 0.86
N SER A 99 -0.49 18.35 0.98
CA SER A 99 -1.81 17.86 1.37
C SER A 99 -2.68 17.45 0.18
N GLY A 100 -2.12 17.41 -1.03
CA GLY A 100 -2.81 16.94 -2.22
C GLY A 100 -2.86 15.41 -2.32
N ASP A 101 -3.75 14.92 -3.17
CA ASP A 101 -3.80 13.51 -3.57
C ASP A 101 -2.66 13.21 -4.57
N ILE A 102 -1.44 13.10 -4.03
CA ILE A 102 -0.21 12.92 -4.80
C ILE A 102 0.43 11.55 -4.55
N HIS A 103 1.21 11.10 -5.54
CA HIS A 103 2.13 9.98 -5.38
C HIS A 103 3.57 10.48 -5.42
N LEU A 104 4.42 9.91 -4.57
CA LEU A 104 5.83 10.30 -4.45
C LEU A 104 6.73 9.11 -4.73
N LEU A 105 7.70 9.30 -5.63
CA LEU A 105 8.76 8.34 -5.91
C LEU A 105 10.09 8.84 -5.33
N MET A 106 10.60 8.16 -4.30
CA MET A 106 11.91 8.46 -3.71
C MET A 106 12.99 7.58 -4.34
N ILE A 107 13.83 8.18 -5.18
CA ILE A 107 14.98 7.50 -5.80
C ILE A 107 16.24 7.87 -5.03
N GLY A 108 17.02 6.86 -4.62
CA GLY A 108 18.30 7.10 -3.97
C GLY A 108 19.11 5.82 -3.81
N ALA A 109 20.44 5.95 -3.84
CA ALA A 109 21.35 4.82 -3.65
C ALA A 109 21.21 4.18 -2.25
N ALA A 110 21.85 3.03 -2.03
CA ALA A 110 21.97 2.48 -0.68
C ALA A 110 22.75 3.45 0.23
N GLY A 111 22.36 3.56 1.50
CA GLY A 111 23.06 4.41 2.47
C GLY A 111 22.71 5.91 2.45
N VAL A 112 21.95 6.41 1.47
CA VAL A 112 21.55 7.85 1.41
C VAL A 112 20.52 8.27 2.47
N GLY A 113 20.09 7.32 3.32
CA GLY A 113 19.14 7.58 4.40
C GLY A 113 17.67 7.57 3.98
N LYS A 114 17.27 6.79 2.96
CA LYS A 114 15.85 6.65 2.54
C LYS A 114 14.92 6.33 3.73
N THR A 115 15.30 5.36 4.54
CA THR A 115 14.51 4.98 5.72
C THR A 115 14.58 6.03 6.82
N ALA A 116 15.81 6.45 7.18
CA ALA A 116 16.05 7.30 8.34
C ALA A 116 15.56 8.75 8.15
N ASN A 117 15.79 9.33 6.98
CA ASN A 117 15.57 10.75 6.72
C ASN A 117 14.27 11.06 5.97
N PHE A 118 13.61 10.05 5.41
CA PHE A 118 12.34 10.22 4.68
C PHE A 118 11.23 9.35 5.28
N LEU A 119 11.41 8.03 5.31
CA LEU A 119 10.32 7.12 5.69
C LEU A 119 9.90 7.25 7.17
N TYR A 120 10.85 7.24 8.11
CA TYR A 120 10.52 7.42 9.54
C TYR A 120 9.84 8.77 9.82
N PRO A 121 10.33 9.91 9.27
CA PRO A 121 9.63 11.16 9.43
C PRO A 121 8.20 11.16 8.90
N CYS A 122 7.97 10.53 7.74
CA CYS A 122 6.64 10.37 7.15
C CYS A 122 5.73 9.49 8.03
N ILE A 123 6.22 8.37 8.56
CA ILE A 123 5.43 7.48 9.43
C ILE A 123 5.06 8.19 10.74
N GLU A 124 5.99 8.90 11.38
CA GLU A 124 5.69 9.68 12.57
C GLU A 124 4.62 10.75 12.29
N TYR A 125 4.73 11.43 11.15
CA TYR A 125 3.76 12.43 10.72
C TYR A 125 2.38 11.83 10.43
N ALA A 126 2.34 10.67 9.76
CA ALA A 126 1.12 9.91 9.52
C ALA A 126 0.42 9.55 10.84
N CYS A 127 1.18 9.04 11.81
CA CYS A 127 0.65 8.74 13.14
C CYS A 127 0.08 9.98 13.85
N ALA A 128 0.83 11.09 13.82
CA ALA A 128 0.45 12.33 14.51
C ALA A 128 -0.79 12.99 13.89
N SER A 129 -0.92 12.94 12.56
CA SER A 129 -2.06 13.49 11.80
C SER A 129 -3.26 12.53 11.67
N GLY A 130 -3.14 11.31 12.20
CA GLY A 130 -4.22 10.32 12.21
C GLY A 130 -4.46 9.62 10.88
N MET A 131 -3.51 9.64 9.94
CA MET A 131 -3.60 8.89 8.69
C MET A 131 -3.32 7.40 8.93
N SER A 132 -4.22 6.52 8.47
CA SER A 132 -3.95 5.09 8.38
C SER A 132 -2.92 4.82 7.27
N PHE A 133 -2.01 3.86 7.47
CA PHE A 133 -0.97 3.56 6.50
C PHE A 133 -0.66 2.06 6.41
N ILE A 134 -0.17 1.68 5.23
CA ILE A 134 0.40 0.36 4.95
C ILE A 134 1.85 0.59 4.57
N CYS A 135 2.77 -0.18 5.13
CA CYS A 135 4.17 -0.13 4.77
C CYS A 135 4.72 -1.53 4.51
N THR A 136 5.51 -1.64 3.45
CA THR A 136 6.25 -2.85 3.11
C THR A 136 7.71 -2.66 3.49
N ASP A 137 8.31 -3.68 4.11
CA ASP A 137 9.72 -3.66 4.52
C ASP A 137 10.32 -5.05 4.37
N THR A 138 11.58 -5.14 3.95
CA THR A 138 12.28 -6.42 3.85
C THR A 138 12.99 -6.82 5.15
N LYS A 139 13.27 -5.83 6.02
CA LYS A 139 14.07 -6.01 7.24
C LYS A 139 13.24 -6.07 8.52
N GLY A 140 11.97 -5.69 8.44
CA GLY A 140 11.07 -5.53 9.59
C GLY A 140 11.54 -4.44 10.57
N ASP A 141 12.43 -3.53 10.14
CA ASP A 141 12.86 -2.38 10.93
C ASP A 141 11.70 -1.40 11.16
N LEU A 142 10.84 -1.22 10.16
CA LEU A 142 9.69 -0.31 10.29
C LEU A 142 8.74 -0.76 11.40
N TYR A 143 8.34 -2.04 11.37
CA TYR A 143 7.50 -2.63 12.43
C TYR A 143 8.17 -2.51 13.80
N ARG A 144 9.42 -2.98 13.93
CA ARG A 144 10.14 -2.98 15.20
C ARG A 144 10.28 -1.59 15.81
N ASN A 145 10.46 -0.57 14.99
CA ASN A 145 10.69 0.79 15.47
C ASN A 145 9.41 1.60 15.68
N TYR A 146 8.35 1.35 14.90
CA TYR A 146 7.16 2.21 14.89
C TYR A 146 5.85 1.57 15.35
N ALA A 147 5.71 0.25 15.37
CA ALA A 147 4.48 -0.41 15.80
C ALA A 147 4.08 0.02 17.23
N ASP A 148 5.01 -0.09 18.17
CA ASP A 148 4.77 0.30 19.56
C ASP A 148 4.57 1.80 19.74
N ILE A 149 5.22 2.63 18.91
CA ILE A 149 5.04 4.08 18.94
C ILE A 149 3.62 4.45 18.49
N ALA A 150 3.19 3.92 17.35
CA ALA A 150 1.86 4.12 16.79
C ALA A 150 0.76 3.66 17.76
N ARG A 151 0.93 2.48 18.36
CA ARG A 151 -0.01 1.94 19.35
C ARG A 151 -0.04 2.79 20.63
N LYS A 152 1.11 2.98 21.29
CA LYS A 152 1.20 3.57 22.63
C LYS A 152 0.89 5.05 22.67
N TYR A 153 1.36 5.81 21.68
CA TYR A 153 1.29 7.28 21.72
C TYR A 153 0.18 7.85 20.85
N TYR A 154 -0.29 7.09 19.84
CA TYR A 154 -1.26 7.58 18.87
C TYR A 154 -2.57 6.77 18.81
N GLY A 155 -2.64 5.65 19.55
CA GLY A 155 -3.85 4.82 19.66
C GLY A 155 -4.21 4.06 18.39
N TYR A 156 -3.19 3.66 17.61
CA TYR A 156 -3.40 2.90 16.37
C TYR A 156 -3.66 1.42 16.64
N ASN A 157 -4.56 0.84 15.84
CA ASN A 157 -4.64 -0.59 15.62
C ASN A 157 -3.47 -1.01 14.74
N ILE A 158 -2.73 -2.02 15.17
CA ILE A 158 -1.52 -2.48 14.49
C ILE A 158 -1.78 -3.89 14.00
N SER A 159 -1.49 -4.16 12.73
CA SER A 159 -1.39 -5.50 12.19
C SER A 159 -0.04 -5.72 11.50
N ILE A 160 0.50 -6.92 11.65
CA ILE A 160 1.72 -7.37 11.00
C ILE A 160 1.46 -8.60 10.13
N LEU A 161 1.82 -8.48 8.86
CA LEU A 161 1.93 -9.59 7.93
C LEU A 161 3.42 -9.92 7.75
N ASP A 162 3.96 -10.82 8.57
CA ASP A 162 5.38 -11.23 8.52
C ASP A 162 5.56 -12.46 7.62
N LEU A 163 5.69 -12.22 6.31
CA LEU A 163 5.95 -13.29 5.33
C LEU A 163 7.37 -13.85 5.44
N ARG A 164 8.27 -13.21 6.20
CA ARG A 164 9.62 -13.72 6.47
C ARG A 164 9.62 -14.69 7.64
N ASN A 165 8.74 -14.51 8.62
CA ASN A 165 8.54 -15.44 9.74
C ASN A 165 7.03 -15.65 9.99
N PRO A 166 6.35 -16.49 9.18
CA PRO A 166 4.89 -16.61 9.22
C PRO A 166 4.30 -16.96 10.59
N THR A 167 5.02 -17.72 11.41
CA THR A 167 4.62 -18.06 12.79
C THR A 167 4.58 -16.89 13.76
N ARG A 168 5.14 -15.74 13.38
CA ARG A 168 5.16 -14.48 14.16
C ARG A 168 4.28 -13.40 13.56
N SER A 169 3.61 -13.71 12.46
CA SER A 169 2.64 -12.85 11.78
C SER A 169 1.29 -12.93 12.47
N ASP A 170 0.47 -11.90 12.28
CA ASP A 170 -0.96 -12.02 12.51
C ASP A 170 -1.58 -12.91 11.41
N GLY A 171 -2.76 -13.46 11.70
CA GLY A 171 -3.58 -14.13 10.69
C GLY A 171 -4.01 -13.15 9.61
N ASP A 172 -4.16 -13.65 8.38
CA ASP A 172 -4.79 -12.92 7.28
C ASP A 172 -5.59 -13.87 6.39
N ASN A 173 -6.76 -14.26 6.86
CA ASN A 173 -7.68 -15.04 6.06
C ASN A 173 -8.24 -14.19 4.92
N ILE A 174 -7.77 -14.46 3.70
CA ILE A 174 -8.22 -13.80 2.46
C ILE A 174 -9.75 -13.87 2.27
N LEU A 175 -10.40 -14.91 2.82
CA LEU A 175 -11.86 -15.07 2.78
C LEU A 175 -12.58 -14.27 3.89
N GLY A 176 -11.87 -13.54 4.76
CA GLY A 176 -12.41 -12.90 5.96
C GLY A 176 -13.62 -12.01 5.70
N MET A 177 -13.56 -11.13 4.70
CA MET A 177 -14.70 -10.28 4.33
C MET A 177 -15.87 -11.07 3.72
N VAL A 178 -15.60 -12.17 3.01
CA VAL A 178 -16.64 -13.08 2.51
C VAL A 178 -17.34 -13.75 3.69
N ASN A 179 -16.55 -14.28 4.63
CA ASN A 179 -17.03 -14.97 5.83
C ASN A 179 -17.87 -14.05 6.71
N LYS A 180 -17.38 -12.84 6.99
CA LYS A 180 -18.11 -11.81 7.76
C LYS A 180 -19.51 -11.57 7.21
N TYR A 181 -19.61 -11.30 5.90
CA TYR A 181 -20.89 -11.00 5.28
C TYR A 181 -21.78 -12.23 5.05
N MET A 182 -21.17 -13.41 4.88
CA MET A 182 -21.91 -14.66 4.82
C MET A 182 -22.52 -15.02 6.17
N ASP A 183 -21.77 -14.87 7.26
CA ASP A 183 -22.28 -15.07 8.63
C ASP A 183 -23.47 -14.14 8.92
N LEU A 184 -23.33 -12.84 8.64
CA LEU A 184 -24.42 -11.86 8.80
C LEU A 184 -25.64 -12.17 7.92
N TYR A 185 -25.46 -12.85 6.79
CA TYR A 185 -26.57 -13.30 5.95
C TYR A 185 -27.22 -14.58 6.50
N LEU A 186 -26.43 -15.55 6.96
CA LEU A 186 -26.95 -16.78 7.55
C LEU A 186 -27.73 -16.52 8.84
N GLU A 187 -27.32 -15.50 9.63
CA GLU A 187 -28.05 -15.03 10.80
C GLU A 187 -29.38 -14.33 10.45
N ASN A 188 -29.43 -13.61 9.33
CA ASN A 188 -30.64 -12.92 8.86
C ASN A 188 -30.81 -13.05 7.32
N PRO A 189 -31.42 -14.15 6.85
CA PRO A 189 -31.54 -14.45 5.43
C PRO A 189 -32.41 -13.47 4.63
N GLU A 190 -33.21 -12.63 5.29
CA GLU A 190 -34.02 -11.60 4.63
C GLU A 190 -33.16 -10.40 4.18
N ASN A 191 -32.00 -10.19 4.82
CA ASN A 191 -31.08 -9.12 4.46
C ASN A 191 -30.23 -9.50 3.23
N LEU A 192 -30.82 -9.34 2.04
CA LEU A 192 -30.16 -9.59 0.76
C LEU A 192 -28.93 -8.72 0.52
N ALA A 193 -28.79 -7.58 1.22
CA ALA A 193 -27.61 -6.73 1.08
C ALA A 193 -26.35 -7.42 1.62
N ASN A 194 -26.45 -8.16 2.72
CA ASN A 194 -25.33 -8.95 3.26
C ASN A 194 -24.90 -10.05 2.28
N LYS A 195 -25.87 -10.76 1.70
CA LYS A 195 -25.61 -11.75 0.66
C LYS A 195 -24.89 -11.14 -0.55
N ALA A 196 -25.38 -10.01 -1.05
CA ALA A 196 -24.77 -9.31 -2.18
C ALA A 196 -23.35 -8.84 -1.87
N LYS A 197 -23.06 -8.43 -0.63
CA LYS A 197 -21.70 -8.08 -0.18
C LYS A 197 -20.79 -9.31 -0.14
N ALA A 198 -21.24 -10.44 0.42
CA ALA A 198 -20.45 -11.68 0.41
C ALA A 198 -20.08 -12.11 -1.02
N GLU A 199 -21.06 -12.08 -1.94
CA GLU A 199 -20.85 -12.34 -3.37
C GLU A 199 -19.85 -11.36 -4.01
N LYS A 200 -19.96 -10.06 -3.70
CA LYS A 200 -19.03 -9.04 -4.19
C LYS A 200 -17.60 -9.30 -3.73
N TYR A 201 -17.40 -9.58 -2.43
CA TYR A 201 -16.07 -9.88 -1.89
C TYR A 201 -15.51 -11.19 -2.43
N ALA A 202 -16.35 -12.21 -2.62
CA ALA A 202 -15.91 -13.48 -3.24
C ALA A 202 -15.40 -13.25 -4.67
N LYS A 203 -16.09 -12.40 -5.45
CA LYS A 203 -15.65 -12.03 -6.80
C LYS A 203 -14.34 -11.23 -6.79
N ILE A 204 -14.20 -10.24 -5.91
CA ILE A 204 -12.97 -9.46 -5.77
C ILE A 204 -11.81 -10.40 -5.42
N THR A 205 -12.00 -11.28 -4.44
CA THR A 205 -11.02 -12.27 -3.99
C THR A 205 -10.59 -13.18 -5.13
N ALA A 206 -11.55 -13.78 -5.84
CA ALA A 206 -11.28 -14.66 -6.97
C ALA A 206 -10.51 -13.93 -8.07
N LYS A 207 -10.93 -12.70 -8.42
CA LYS A 207 -10.26 -11.90 -9.44
C LYS A 207 -8.81 -11.58 -9.06
N THR A 208 -8.56 -11.19 -7.80
CA THR A 208 -7.21 -10.90 -7.29
C THR A 208 -6.31 -12.13 -7.40
N ILE A 209 -6.78 -13.31 -6.98
CA ILE A 209 -6.03 -14.57 -7.06
C ILE A 209 -5.72 -14.95 -8.51
N ILE A 210 -6.70 -14.80 -9.41
CA ILE A 210 -6.53 -15.19 -10.81
C ILE A 210 -5.60 -14.23 -11.57
N SER A 211 -5.62 -12.94 -11.19
CA SER A 211 -4.89 -11.86 -11.87
C SER A 211 -3.49 -11.57 -11.26
N SER A 212 -3.13 -12.13 -10.10
CA SER A 212 -1.85 -11.88 -9.39
C SER A 212 -0.59 -12.39 -10.11
N GLY A 213 -0.73 -12.98 -11.30
CA GLY A 213 0.35 -13.64 -12.03
C GLY A 213 1.34 -12.75 -12.79
N GLY A 214 1.26 -11.41 -12.70
CA GLY A 214 2.22 -10.48 -13.32
C GLY A 214 2.39 -10.58 -14.84
N GLY A 215 1.51 -11.30 -15.54
CA GLY A 215 1.58 -11.46 -16.99
C GLY A 215 1.03 -10.22 -17.69
N ASP A 216 1.75 -9.75 -18.72
CA ASP A 216 1.32 -8.65 -19.56
C ASP A 216 -0.13 -8.87 -20.03
N SER A 217 -0.98 -7.87 -19.78
CA SER A 217 -2.35 -7.75 -20.28
C SER A 217 -2.48 -7.96 -21.81
N SER A 218 -1.37 -7.92 -22.55
CA SER A 218 -1.27 -8.22 -23.98
C SER A 218 -1.41 -9.70 -24.35
N SER A 219 -1.12 -10.64 -23.43
CA SER A 219 -1.22 -12.09 -23.67
C SER A 219 -2.58 -12.69 -23.29
N TYR A 220 -3.49 -11.89 -22.74
CA TYR A 220 -4.82 -12.36 -22.31
C TYR A 220 -5.76 -12.63 -23.50
N GLY A 221 -5.53 -12.06 -24.68
CA GLY A 221 -6.52 -12.08 -25.77
C GLY A 221 -7.05 -13.47 -26.17
N GLN A 222 -6.19 -14.49 -26.24
CA GLN A 222 -6.61 -15.86 -26.59
C GLN A 222 -7.01 -16.71 -25.38
N ASN A 223 -6.52 -16.37 -24.18
CA ASN A 223 -6.77 -17.13 -22.95
C ASN A 223 -7.82 -16.49 -22.04
N ALA A 224 -8.35 -15.32 -22.38
CA ALA A 224 -9.28 -14.53 -21.54
C ALA A 224 -10.47 -15.36 -21.07
N PHE A 225 -11.03 -16.18 -21.97
CA PHE A 225 -12.09 -17.11 -21.63
C PHE A 225 -11.74 -18.02 -20.43
N PHE A 226 -10.53 -18.60 -20.41
CA PHE A 226 -10.12 -19.49 -19.32
C PHE A 226 -9.91 -18.75 -18.00
N TYR A 227 -9.39 -17.52 -18.06
CA TYR A 227 -9.22 -16.67 -16.88
C TYR A 227 -10.58 -16.22 -16.31
N ASP A 228 -11.49 -15.75 -17.16
CA ASP A 228 -12.83 -15.32 -16.76
C ASP A 228 -13.66 -16.50 -16.20
N ALA A 229 -13.57 -17.66 -16.86
CA ALA A 229 -14.22 -18.88 -16.38
C ALA A 229 -13.60 -19.38 -15.07
N ALA A 230 -12.29 -19.23 -14.87
CA ALA A 230 -11.60 -19.58 -13.63
C ALA A 230 -11.97 -18.62 -12.49
N GLU A 231 -12.10 -17.32 -12.76
CA GLU A 231 -12.62 -16.33 -11.80
C GLU A 231 -14.04 -16.73 -11.35
N GLY A 232 -14.93 -17.04 -12.29
CA GLY A 232 -16.30 -17.46 -11.99
C GLY A 232 -16.38 -18.77 -11.20
N LEU A 233 -15.54 -19.76 -11.57
CA LEU A 233 -15.42 -21.02 -10.85
C LEU A 233 -14.90 -20.81 -9.42
N LEU A 234 -13.83 -20.04 -9.25
CA LEU A 234 -13.24 -19.77 -7.94
C LEU A 234 -14.21 -18.99 -7.05
N THR A 235 -14.93 -18.02 -7.60
CA THR A 235 -16.02 -17.30 -6.90
C THR A 235 -17.09 -18.28 -6.39
N SER A 236 -17.48 -19.24 -7.23
CA SER A 236 -18.46 -20.28 -6.87
C SER A 236 -17.98 -21.14 -5.72
N VAL A 237 -16.74 -21.65 -5.80
CA VAL A 237 -16.15 -22.49 -4.75
C VAL A 237 -15.99 -21.73 -3.43
N ILE A 238 -15.50 -20.47 -3.47
CA ILE A 238 -15.37 -19.62 -2.27
C ILE A 238 -16.72 -19.46 -1.58
N LEU A 239 -17.80 -19.18 -2.33
CA LEU A 239 -19.14 -19.04 -1.76
C LEU A 239 -19.64 -20.35 -1.14
N LEU A 240 -19.39 -21.49 -1.76
CA LEU A 240 -19.77 -22.79 -1.20
C LEU A 240 -19.04 -23.09 0.11
N ILE A 241 -17.74 -22.80 0.17
CA ILE A 241 -16.97 -22.95 1.42
C ILE A 241 -17.55 -22.01 2.49
N ALA A 242 -17.76 -20.74 2.17
CA ALA A 242 -18.28 -19.76 3.13
C ALA A 242 -19.68 -20.11 3.64
N GLU A 243 -20.55 -20.67 2.80
CA GLU A 243 -21.94 -20.97 3.13
C GLU A 243 -22.12 -22.31 3.86
N TYR A 244 -21.38 -23.36 3.47
CA TYR A 244 -21.65 -24.73 3.93
C TYR A 244 -20.58 -25.32 4.86
N CYS A 245 -19.35 -24.79 4.89
CA CYS A 245 -18.32 -25.32 5.78
C CYS A 245 -18.43 -24.73 7.20
N PRO A 246 -17.95 -25.46 8.23
CA PRO A 246 -17.70 -24.90 9.56
C PRO A 246 -16.76 -23.70 9.48
N LYS A 247 -16.88 -22.75 10.41
CA LYS A 247 -16.15 -21.47 10.37
C LYS A 247 -14.63 -21.67 10.30
N GLU A 248 -14.12 -22.65 11.02
CA GLU A 248 -12.69 -22.99 11.13
C GLU A 248 -12.11 -23.51 9.81
N GLN A 249 -12.96 -23.92 8.86
CA GLN A 249 -12.55 -24.43 7.56
C GLN A 249 -12.75 -23.41 6.43
N ARG A 250 -13.20 -22.19 6.73
CA ARG A 250 -13.51 -21.18 5.70
C ARG A 250 -12.28 -20.34 5.33
N HIS A 251 -11.30 -20.99 4.74
CA HIS A 251 -10.03 -20.38 4.35
C HIS A 251 -9.57 -20.87 2.97
N ILE A 252 -8.53 -20.22 2.43
CA ILE A 252 -8.06 -20.46 1.06
C ILE A 252 -7.59 -21.90 0.83
N ILE A 253 -7.01 -22.55 1.84
CA ILE A 253 -6.58 -23.96 1.75
C ILE A 253 -7.77 -24.92 1.54
N SER A 254 -8.95 -24.64 2.12
CA SER A 254 -10.15 -25.44 1.87
C SER A 254 -10.69 -25.25 0.46
N VAL A 255 -10.58 -24.04 -0.08
CA VAL A 255 -10.90 -23.74 -1.49
C VAL A 255 -9.98 -24.54 -2.42
N PHE A 256 -8.68 -24.58 -2.12
CA PHE A 256 -7.71 -25.39 -2.85
C PHE A 256 -8.05 -26.88 -2.80
N LYS A 257 -8.24 -27.44 -1.59
CA LYS A 257 -8.57 -28.87 -1.39
C LYS A 257 -9.85 -29.25 -2.15
N LEU A 258 -10.87 -28.40 -2.10
CA LEU A 258 -12.11 -28.63 -2.84
C LEU A 258 -11.86 -28.62 -4.37
N ILE A 259 -11.11 -27.67 -4.91
CA ILE A 259 -10.76 -27.67 -6.35
C ILE A 259 -9.96 -28.93 -6.73
N GLN A 260 -9.05 -29.38 -5.86
CA GLN A 260 -8.30 -30.60 -6.05
C GLN A 260 -9.21 -31.83 -6.15
N ASP A 261 -10.16 -31.97 -5.22
CA ASP A 261 -11.14 -33.07 -5.22
C ASP A 261 -12.05 -33.01 -6.46
N LEU A 262 -12.35 -31.81 -6.95
CA LEU A 262 -13.17 -31.58 -8.14
C LEU A 262 -12.46 -31.94 -9.46
N LEU A 263 -11.13 -31.98 -9.46
CA LEU A 263 -10.31 -32.46 -10.59
C LEU A 263 -10.27 -33.99 -10.67
N ALA A 264 -10.64 -34.70 -9.60
CA ALA A 264 -10.63 -36.16 -9.59
C ALA A 264 -11.64 -36.74 -10.62
N PRO A 265 -11.35 -37.92 -11.19
CA PRO A 265 -12.28 -38.60 -12.07
C PRO A 265 -13.64 -38.80 -11.39
N SER A 266 -14.71 -38.58 -12.15
CA SER A 266 -16.08 -38.78 -11.67
C SER A 266 -16.51 -40.24 -11.83
N PRO A 267 -17.30 -40.78 -10.87
CA PRO A 267 -17.89 -42.11 -11.00
C PRO A 267 -19.03 -42.15 -12.02
N VAL A 268 -19.54 -40.99 -12.47
CA VAL A 268 -20.64 -40.88 -13.43
C VAL A 268 -20.10 -40.54 -14.81
N LYS A 269 -20.37 -41.42 -15.79
CA LYS A 269 -19.94 -41.23 -17.18
C LYS A 269 -20.49 -39.92 -17.76
N GLY A 270 -19.61 -39.10 -18.34
CA GLY A 270 -19.97 -37.86 -19.04
C GLY A 270 -20.33 -36.67 -18.13
N LYS A 271 -20.02 -36.75 -16.82
CA LYS A 271 -20.12 -35.61 -15.90
C LYS A 271 -18.87 -35.59 -15.04
N ASN A 272 -18.24 -34.43 -14.86
CA ASN A 272 -17.18 -34.28 -13.85
C ASN A 272 -17.77 -34.03 -12.44
N GLN A 273 -16.91 -34.09 -11.42
CA GLN A 273 -17.32 -33.93 -10.03
C GLN A 273 -17.97 -32.56 -9.75
N PHE A 274 -17.49 -31.51 -10.40
CA PHE A 274 -18.05 -30.17 -10.24
C PHE A 274 -19.49 -30.06 -10.77
N HIS A 275 -19.80 -30.71 -11.90
CA HIS A 275 -21.18 -30.83 -12.37
C HIS A 275 -22.07 -31.55 -11.36
N LEU A 276 -21.57 -32.64 -10.76
CA LEU A 276 -22.31 -33.40 -9.76
C LEU A 276 -22.55 -32.58 -8.48
N LEU A 277 -21.53 -31.83 -8.02
CA LEU A 277 -21.64 -30.93 -6.88
C LEU A 277 -22.69 -29.84 -7.15
N MET A 278 -22.62 -29.19 -8.31
CA MET A 278 -23.58 -28.15 -8.68
C MET A 278 -25.00 -28.70 -8.81
N GLN A 279 -25.20 -29.94 -9.27
CA GLN A 279 -26.53 -30.56 -9.34
C GLN A 279 -27.21 -30.72 -7.98
N LYS A 280 -26.46 -30.78 -6.87
CA LYS A 280 -27.02 -30.84 -5.51
C LYS A 280 -27.60 -29.51 -5.02
N LEU A 281 -27.18 -28.39 -5.62
CA LEU A 281 -27.64 -27.07 -5.23
C LEU A 281 -28.98 -26.71 -5.90
N PRO A 282 -29.80 -25.81 -5.32
CA PRO A 282 -30.98 -25.26 -5.97
C PRO A 282 -30.64 -24.60 -7.33
N PRO A 283 -31.54 -24.59 -8.32
CA PRO A 283 -31.31 -23.91 -9.61
C PRO A 283 -31.06 -22.40 -9.48
N THR A 284 -31.60 -21.77 -8.44
CA THR A 284 -31.48 -20.34 -8.14
C THR A 284 -30.23 -19.98 -7.34
N HIS A 285 -29.41 -20.96 -6.96
CA HIS A 285 -28.21 -20.73 -6.17
C HIS A 285 -27.14 -19.99 -7.01
N LYS A 286 -26.71 -18.80 -6.57
CA LYS A 286 -25.81 -17.94 -7.36
C LYS A 286 -24.45 -18.56 -7.67
N ALA A 287 -23.96 -19.48 -6.83
CA ALA A 287 -22.76 -20.27 -7.13
C ALA A 287 -22.82 -20.95 -8.51
N LYS A 288 -24.00 -21.42 -8.95
CA LYS A 288 -24.18 -21.97 -10.31
C LYS A 288 -24.02 -20.91 -11.39
N TRP A 289 -24.53 -19.71 -11.14
CA TRP A 289 -24.53 -18.62 -12.10
C TRP A 289 -23.10 -18.11 -12.31
N PHE A 290 -22.32 -17.94 -11.24
CA PHE A 290 -20.92 -17.56 -11.32
C PHE A 290 -20.08 -18.58 -12.08
N ALA A 291 -20.33 -19.88 -11.85
CA ALA A 291 -19.63 -20.95 -12.56
C ALA A 291 -20.23 -21.30 -13.94
N GLY A 292 -21.18 -20.50 -14.46
CA GLY A 292 -21.93 -20.82 -15.67
C GLY A 292 -21.04 -21.00 -16.91
N ALA A 293 -19.98 -20.20 -17.06
CA ALA A 293 -19.04 -20.35 -18.17
C ALA A 293 -18.29 -21.70 -18.12
N ALA A 294 -17.87 -22.13 -16.93
CA ALA A 294 -17.21 -23.42 -16.74
C ALA A 294 -18.18 -24.60 -16.96
N LEU A 295 -19.38 -24.52 -16.38
CA LEU A 295 -20.41 -25.58 -16.47
C LEU A 295 -20.96 -25.81 -17.89
N ASN A 296 -20.95 -24.79 -18.74
CA ASN A 296 -21.44 -24.93 -20.12
C ASN A 296 -20.33 -25.20 -21.13
N SER A 297 -19.08 -25.36 -20.67
CA SER A 297 -17.94 -25.69 -21.53
C SER A 297 -17.78 -27.20 -21.72
N ALA A 298 -17.13 -27.60 -22.80
CA ALA A 298 -16.79 -29.00 -23.04
C ALA A 298 -15.85 -29.55 -21.94
N ASP A 299 -15.89 -30.87 -21.69
CA ASP A 299 -15.14 -31.51 -20.60
C ASP A 299 -13.64 -31.13 -20.57
N GLN A 300 -12.99 -31.07 -21.74
CA GLN A 300 -11.59 -30.66 -21.85
C GLN A 300 -11.39 -29.19 -21.46
N ALA A 301 -12.24 -28.29 -21.95
CA ALA A 301 -12.15 -26.87 -21.63
C ALA A 301 -12.39 -26.63 -20.13
N MET A 302 -13.35 -27.34 -19.53
CA MET A 302 -13.61 -27.26 -18.10
C MET A 302 -12.43 -27.75 -17.26
N SER A 303 -11.77 -28.83 -17.70
CA SER A 303 -10.55 -29.33 -17.05
C SER A 303 -9.42 -28.29 -17.11
N SER A 304 -9.28 -27.58 -18.23
CA SER A 304 -8.34 -26.46 -18.37
C SER A 304 -8.69 -25.28 -17.45
N VAL A 305 -9.98 -24.97 -17.26
CA VAL A 305 -10.43 -23.92 -16.33
C VAL A 305 -10.07 -24.28 -14.89
N LEU A 306 -10.40 -25.50 -14.44
CA LEU A 306 -10.03 -25.99 -13.10
C LEU A 306 -8.51 -25.97 -12.89
N SER A 307 -7.74 -26.40 -13.90
CA SER A 307 -6.28 -26.38 -13.85
C SER A 307 -5.71 -24.96 -13.77
N THR A 308 -6.35 -24.00 -14.45
CA THR A 308 -5.98 -22.57 -14.38
C THR A 308 -6.19 -22.02 -12.97
N ALA A 309 -7.35 -22.29 -12.36
CA ALA A 309 -7.63 -21.88 -10.98
C ALA A 309 -6.65 -22.52 -9.97
N MET A 310 -6.44 -23.84 -10.10
CA MET A 310 -5.52 -24.60 -9.25
C MET A 310 -4.08 -24.07 -9.31
N SER A 311 -3.58 -23.78 -10.51
CA SER A 311 -2.22 -23.26 -10.71
C SER A 311 -1.98 -21.93 -9.98
N ARG A 312 -3.01 -21.07 -9.89
CA ARG A 312 -2.93 -19.81 -9.15
C ARG A 312 -2.98 -20.01 -7.64
N LEU A 313 -3.72 -21.01 -7.18
CA LEU A 313 -3.81 -21.34 -5.76
C LEU A 313 -2.52 -21.99 -5.22
N ASN A 314 -1.70 -22.60 -6.06
CA ASN A 314 -0.42 -23.19 -5.64
C ASN A 314 0.53 -22.18 -4.97
N ALA A 315 0.43 -20.90 -5.30
CA ALA A 315 1.23 -19.85 -4.65
C ALA A 315 0.94 -19.70 -3.14
N PHE A 316 -0.20 -20.20 -2.67
CA PHE A 316 -0.63 -20.10 -1.27
C PHE A 316 -0.39 -21.39 -0.47
N LEU A 317 0.18 -22.43 -1.10
CA LEU A 317 0.36 -23.75 -0.51
C LEU A 317 1.78 -23.90 0.03
N ASP A 318 2.02 -23.26 1.16
CA ASP A 318 3.21 -23.47 1.94
C ASP A 318 2.81 -23.65 3.41
N SER A 319 3.45 -24.60 4.09
CA SER A 319 3.08 -24.96 5.47
C SER A 319 3.27 -23.81 6.46
N GLU A 320 4.22 -22.91 6.20
CA GLU A 320 4.39 -21.70 7.01
C GLU A 320 3.31 -20.67 6.66
N MET A 321 2.98 -20.51 5.37
CA MET A 321 1.90 -19.63 4.92
C MET A 321 0.52 -20.02 5.45
N GLU A 322 0.26 -21.32 5.68
CA GLU A 322 -0.99 -21.76 6.32
C GLU A 322 -1.19 -21.14 7.71
N GLN A 323 -0.11 -20.80 8.44
CA GLN A 323 -0.20 -20.14 9.74
C GLN A 323 -0.73 -18.70 9.67
N ILE A 324 -0.69 -18.09 8.48
CA ILE A 324 -1.26 -16.78 8.23
C ILE A 324 -2.66 -16.94 7.65
N LEU A 325 -2.78 -17.71 6.56
CA LEU A 325 -3.95 -17.68 5.68
C LEU A 325 -5.18 -18.43 6.21
N CYS A 326 -4.99 -19.30 7.20
CA CYS A 326 -6.08 -20.10 7.78
C CYS A 326 -6.71 -19.45 9.01
N PHE A 327 -6.13 -18.37 9.54
CA PHE A 327 -6.58 -17.72 10.75
C PHE A 327 -7.19 -16.35 10.45
N ASP A 328 -8.17 -15.94 11.25
CA ASP A 328 -8.90 -14.69 11.04
C ASP A 328 -7.95 -13.48 11.03
N SER A 329 -8.25 -12.53 10.15
CA SER A 329 -7.47 -11.30 10.02
C SER A 329 -7.65 -10.42 11.26
N GLU A 330 -6.54 -9.98 11.87
CA GLU A 330 -6.58 -9.03 13.00
C GLU A 330 -7.14 -7.67 12.56
N MET A 331 -6.97 -7.32 11.27
CA MET A 331 -7.47 -6.06 10.71
C MET A 331 -8.12 -6.25 9.34
N ASP A 332 -9.42 -5.98 9.27
CA ASP A 332 -10.17 -6.00 8.02
C ASP A 332 -10.14 -4.65 7.28
N THR A 333 -10.55 -4.67 6.00
CA THR A 333 -10.56 -3.47 5.15
C THR A 333 -11.44 -2.36 5.70
N GLU A 334 -12.54 -2.70 6.38
CA GLU A 334 -13.46 -1.70 6.93
C GLU A 334 -12.85 -1.02 8.17
N THR A 335 -12.18 -1.79 9.02
CA THR A 335 -11.46 -1.32 10.20
C THR A 335 -10.32 -0.40 9.78
N PHE A 336 -9.56 -0.77 8.74
CA PHE A 336 -8.49 0.06 8.20
C PHE A 336 -8.98 1.44 7.73
N CYS A 337 -10.14 1.49 7.08
CA CYS A 337 -10.73 2.72 6.55
C CYS A 337 -11.41 3.59 7.61
N ASN A 338 -11.97 2.99 8.66
CA ASN A 338 -12.79 3.71 9.65
C ASN A 338 -12.07 3.99 10.97
N SER A 339 -10.91 3.38 11.22
CA SER A 339 -10.14 3.55 12.45
C SER A 339 -8.67 3.75 12.16
N LYS A 340 -7.96 4.44 13.06
CA LYS A 340 -6.51 4.67 12.94
C LYS A 340 -5.78 3.34 12.92
N SER A 341 -5.18 3.02 11.78
CA SER A 341 -4.70 1.67 11.49
C SER A 341 -3.33 1.69 10.82
N ALA A 342 -2.44 0.81 11.24
CA ALA A 342 -1.13 0.64 10.65
C ALA A 342 -0.88 -0.83 10.30
N ILE A 343 -0.68 -1.11 9.01
CA ILE A 343 -0.30 -2.44 8.51
C ILE A 343 1.18 -2.44 8.19
N PHE A 344 1.90 -3.41 8.74
CA PHE A 344 3.30 -3.66 8.43
C PHE A 344 3.41 -4.99 7.70
N ILE A 345 3.90 -4.96 6.46
CA ILE A 345 4.13 -6.16 5.65
C ILE A 345 5.63 -6.39 5.59
N VAL A 346 6.10 -7.48 6.20
CA VAL A 346 7.50 -7.88 6.16
C VAL A 346 7.71 -8.92 5.07
N LEU A 347 8.42 -8.54 4.02
CA LEU A 347 8.70 -9.39 2.86
C LEU A 347 10.05 -10.11 3.03
N PRO A 348 10.20 -11.39 2.63
CA PRO A 348 11.49 -12.07 2.61
C PRO A 348 12.40 -11.48 1.52
N GLU A 349 13.68 -11.27 1.83
CA GLU A 349 14.67 -10.75 0.85
C GLU A 349 15.08 -11.81 -0.19
N GLU A 350 15.02 -13.08 0.18
CA GLU A 350 15.57 -14.19 -0.59
C GLU A 350 14.55 -14.83 -1.55
N ASP A 351 13.24 -14.62 -1.31
CA ASP A 351 12.17 -15.25 -2.06
C ASP A 351 11.49 -14.28 -3.03
N THR A 352 11.79 -14.47 -4.32
CA THR A 352 11.19 -13.70 -5.43
C THR A 352 9.72 -14.05 -5.70
N SER A 353 9.19 -15.12 -5.10
CA SER A 353 7.78 -15.51 -5.21
C SER A 353 6.88 -14.77 -4.23
N ALA A 354 7.41 -14.38 -3.06
CA ALA A 354 6.71 -13.61 -2.03
C ALA A 354 6.37 -12.17 -2.44
N THR A 355 7.02 -11.63 -3.48
CA THR A 355 6.65 -10.33 -4.08
C THR A 355 5.33 -10.35 -4.85
N ARG A 356 4.69 -11.52 -4.99
CA ARG A 356 3.37 -11.69 -5.62
C ARG A 356 2.20 -11.64 -4.63
N PHE A 357 2.50 -11.50 -3.32
CA PHE A 357 1.53 -11.42 -2.24
C PHE A 357 0.87 -10.05 -2.13
#